data_AF-A0AAN1GT99-F1
#
_entry.id   AF-A0AAN1GT99-F1
#
_cell.length_a   1.000
_cell.length_b   1.000
_cell.length_c   1.000
_cell.angle_alpha   90.00
_cell.angle_beta   90.00
_cell.angle_gamma   90.00
#
_symmetry.space_group_name_H-M   'P 1'
#
loop_
_entity.id
_entity.type
_entity.pdbx_description
1 polymer ?
#
loop_
_entity_poly.entity_id
_entity_poly.type
_entity_poly.pdbx_seq_one_letter_code
_entity_poly.pdbx_strand_id
1 'polypeptide(L)' 'MDYKKSGAPKKGKNSPRHKEHNAKGSDKNPYGGRETKADLLARMKAAAEKAKKAD' A
#
# COMPACT_ATOMS: atom_id res chain seq x y z
N MET A 1 -35.48 16.00 -5.98
CA MET A 1 -34.86 14.71 -6.37
C MET A 1 -34.16 14.14 -5.15
N ASP A 2 -34.53 12.93 -4.71
CA ASP A 2 -33.95 12.30 -3.51
C ASP A 2 -32.65 11.56 -3.86
N TYR A 3 -31.53 12.29 -3.86
CA TYR A 3 -30.19 11.75 -4.17
C TYR A 3 -29.74 10.58 -3.27
N LYS A 4 -30.43 10.34 -2.14
CA LYS A 4 -30.19 9.21 -1.24
C LYS A 4 -30.73 7.88 -1.78
N LYS A 5 -31.75 7.90 -2.65
CA LYS A 5 -32.34 6.69 -3.26
C LYS A 5 -31.61 6.21 -4.51
N SER A 6 -30.76 7.04 -5.10
CA SER A 6 -30.04 6.72 -6.34
C SER A 6 -28.97 5.62 -6.19
N GLY A 7 -28.64 5.19 -4.97
CA GLY A 7 -27.69 4.10 -4.72
C GLY A 7 -26.26 4.40 -5.20
N ALA A 8 -25.28 3.70 -4.63
CA ALA A 8 -23.91 3.78 -5.14
C ALA A 8 -23.76 2.91 -6.40
N PRO A 9 -23.03 3.37 -7.43
CA PRO A 9 -22.72 2.52 -8.58
C PRO A 9 -21.93 1.28 -8.13
N LYS A 10 -22.33 0.09 -8.58
CA LYS A 10 -21.63 -1.15 -8.28
C LYS A 10 -20.23 -1.09 -8.87
N LYS A 11 -19.21 -1.36 -8.05
CA LYS A 11 -17.82 -1.45 -8.50
C LYS A 11 -17.71 -2.52 -9.59
N GLY A 12 -17.24 -2.12 -10.76
CA GLY A 12 -16.93 -3.04 -11.85
C GLY A 12 -15.86 -4.04 -11.39
N LYS A 13 -16.11 -5.34 -11.63
CA LYS A 13 -15.15 -6.42 -11.31
C LYS A 13 -14.17 -6.65 -12.47
N ASN A 14 -13.68 -5.58 -13.10
CA ASN A 14 -12.70 -5.66 -14.19
C ASN A 14 -11.30 -5.97 -13.65
N SER A 15 -11.18 -7.01 -12.84
CA SER A 15 -9.90 -7.52 -12.38
C SER A 15 -9.26 -8.30 -13.52
N PRO A 16 -7.95 -8.14 -13.77
CA PRO A 16 -7.23 -8.92 -14.77
C PRO A 16 -7.44 -10.43 -14.55
N ARG A 17 -7.62 -11.19 -15.64
CA ARG A 17 -7.79 -12.65 -15.58
C ARG A 17 -6.55 -13.36 -15.04
N HIS A 18 -5.39 -12.73 -15.17
CA HIS A 18 -4.08 -13.24 -14.76
C HIS A 18 -3.32 -12.19 -13.98
N LYS A 19 -2.50 -12.63 -13.02
CA LYS A 19 -1.59 -11.74 -12.28
C LYS A 19 -0.28 -11.65 -13.05
N GLU A 20 0.18 -10.42 -13.31
CA GLU A 20 1.49 -10.19 -13.92
C GLU A 20 2.62 -10.59 -12.96
N HIS A 21 3.76 -11.01 -13.51
CA HIS A 21 4.92 -11.47 -12.72
C HIS A 21 5.55 -10.37 -11.86
N ASN A 22 5.37 -9.11 -12.24
CA ASN A 22 5.80 -7.92 -11.52
C ASN A 22 4.69 -7.32 -10.63
N ALA A 23 3.56 -8.03 -10.44
CA ALA A 23 2.47 -7.51 -9.64
C ALA A 23 2.93 -7.26 -8.20
N LYS A 24 2.66 -6.06 -7.69
CA LYS A 24 3.03 -5.65 -6.34
C LYS A 24 2.40 -6.57 -5.29
N GLY A 25 3.22 -7.11 -4.39
CA GLY A 25 2.76 -8.05 -3.36
C GLY A 25 2.54 -9.49 -3.84
N SER A 26 3.05 -9.86 -5.02
CA SER A 26 3.20 -11.27 -5.39
C SER A 26 4.57 -11.79 -4.99
N ASP A 27 4.65 -13.08 -4.64
CA ASP A 27 5.91 -13.74 -4.21
C ASP A 27 7.00 -13.75 -5.29
N LYS A 28 6.60 -13.55 -6.56
CA LYS A 28 7.47 -13.60 -7.73
C LYS A 28 7.93 -12.23 -8.21
N ASN A 29 7.59 -11.16 -7.50
CA ASN A 29 7.92 -9.81 -7.93
C ASN A 29 9.37 -9.43 -7.52
N PRO A 30 10.30 -9.29 -8.48
CA PRO A 30 11.68 -8.93 -8.18
C PRO A 30 11.83 -7.47 -7.71
N TYR A 31 10.79 -6.64 -7.85
CA TYR A 31 10.82 -5.20 -7.58
C TYR A 31 10.16 -4.79 -6.27
N GLY A 32 9.66 -5.70 -5.44
CA GLY A 32 8.70 -5.27 -4.41
C GLY A 32 8.44 -6.18 -3.24
N GLY A 33 9.46 -6.42 -2.41
CA GLY A 33 9.25 -6.64 -0.99
C GLY A 33 9.19 -5.30 -0.27
N ARG A 34 8.09 -5.00 0.43
CA ARG A 34 8.18 -3.99 1.50
C ARG A 34 9.10 -4.60 2.55
N GLU A 35 10.05 -3.80 3.02
CA GLU A 35 10.83 -4.14 4.20
C GLU A 35 9.92 -4.52 5.37
N THR A 36 10.41 -5.43 6.22
CA THR A 36 9.57 -6.02 7.25
C THR A 36 9.05 -4.93 8.18
N LYS A 37 7.93 -5.19 8.87
CA LYS A 37 7.38 -4.22 9.82
C LYS A 37 8.42 -3.79 10.86
N ALA A 38 9.32 -4.68 11.24
CA ALA A 38 10.43 -4.38 12.15
C ALA A 38 11.39 -3.35 11.55
N ASP A 39 11.81 -3.53 10.30
CA ASP A 39 12.74 -2.64 9.60
C ASP A 39 12.13 -1.23 9.36
N LEU A 40 10.83 -1.17 9.06
CA LEU A 40 10.09 0.09 8.97
C LEU A 40 10.11 0.85 10.31
N LEU A 41 9.81 0.17 11.41
CA LEU A 41 9.78 0.77 12.73
C LEU A 41 11.18 1.21 13.18
N ALA A 42 12.21 0.44 12.88
CA ALA A 42 13.60 0.81 13.16
C ALA A 42 14.00 2.10 12.45
N ARG A 43 13.67 2.26 11.16
CA ARG A 43 13.95 3.49 10.41
C ARG A 43 13.16 4.69 10.91
N MET A 44 11.88 4.52 11.26
CA MET A 44 11.09 5.61 11.86
C MET A 44 11.69 6.08 13.17
N LYS A 45 12.10 5.15 14.05
CA LYS A 45 12.77 5.50 15.31
C LYS A 45 14.10 6.22 15.04
N ALA A 46 14.92 5.71 14.14
CA ALA A 46 16.20 6.33 13.78
C ALA A 46 16.03 7.75 13.20
N ALA A 47 14.99 7.97 12.36
CA ALA A 47 14.67 9.29 11.83
C ALA A 47 14.22 10.26 12.93
N ALA A 48 13.37 9.80 13.86
CA ALA A 48 12.93 10.60 15.00
C ALA A 48 14.10 11.00 15.91
N GLU A 49 15.02 10.07 16.20
CA GLU A 49 16.22 10.35 16.99
C GLU A 49 17.18 11.33 16.30
N LYS A 50 17.29 11.27 14.97
CA LYS A 50 18.06 12.27 14.20
C LYS A 50 17.42 13.66 14.26
N ALA A 51 16.09 13.73 14.15
CA ALA A 51 15.36 14.99 14.22
C ALA A 51 15.50 15.67 15.60
N LYS A 52 15.44 14.89 16.69
CA LYS A 52 15.65 15.41 18.06
C LYS A 52 17.06 15.92 18.34
N LYS A 53 18.06 15.44 17.61
CA LYS A 53 19.47 15.84 17.76
C LYS A 53 19.86 17.03 16.87
N ALA A 54 18.99 17.38 15.93
CA ALA A 54 19.19 18.50 15.00
C ALA A 54 18.45 19.77 15.44
N ASP A 55 17.69 19.68 16.55
CA ASP A 55 17.13 20.80 17.33
C ASP A 55 18.04 21.04 18.55
#